data_AF-V7B4K8-F1
#
_entry.id   AF-V7B4K8-F1
#
_cell.length_a   1.000
_cell.length_b   1.000
_cell.length_c   1.000
_cell.angle_alpha   90.00
_cell.angle_beta   90.00
_cell.angle_gamma   90.00
#
_symmetry.space_group_name_H-M   'P 1'
#
loop_
_entity.id
_entity.type
_entity.pdbx_description
1 polymer ?
#
loop_
_entity_poly.entity_id
_entity_poly.type
_entity_poly.pdbx_seq_one_letter_code
_entity_poly.pdbx_strand_id
1 'polypeptide(L)' 'AGGLQDKDGGLRELLVGKDDELLKTETRTISRADVAEVCIQALNYEEAKFKAFDLASKPEGAGSATKDFKALFSQITTRF' A
#
# COMPACT_ATOMS: atom_id res chain seq x y z
N ALA A 1 -2.29 16.69 -10.30
CA ALA A 1 -3.22 15.75 -9.64
C ALA A 1 -2.40 14.70 -8.92
N GLY A 2 -2.74 14.37 -7.67
CA GLY A 2 -2.00 13.39 -6.86
C GLY A 2 -2.09 11.96 -7.41
N GLY A 3 -1.33 11.02 -6.85
CA GLY A 3 -1.22 9.64 -7.33
C GLY A 3 -2.45 8.73 -7.14
N LEU A 4 -3.62 9.28 -6.80
CA LEU A 4 -4.85 8.52 -6.55
C LEU A 4 -5.64 8.28 -7.84
N GLN A 5 -6.07 7.04 -8.06
CA GLN A 5 -6.79 6.60 -9.26
C GLN A 5 -8.20 6.07 -8.93
N ASP A 6 -9.19 6.35 -9.79
CA ASP A 6 -10.52 5.75 -9.73
C ASP A 6 -10.53 4.42 -10.49
N LYS A 7 -10.12 3.37 -9.80
CA LYS A 7 -10.05 1.98 -10.31
C LYS A 7 -10.46 1.00 -9.23
N ASP A 8 -10.82 -0.21 -9.65
CA ASP A 8 -11.13 -1.32 -8.74
C ASP A 8 -9.91 -1.70 -7.89
N GLY A 9 -10.17 -2.10 -6.63
CA GLY A 9 -9.16 -2.54 -5.67
C GLY A 9 -8.97 -4.05 -5.65
N GLY A 10 -7.95 -4.53 -4.95
CA GLY A 10 -7.68 -5.96 -4.75
C GLY A 10 -7.10 -6.69 -5.97
N LEU A 11 -6.70 -5.96 -7.01
CA LEU A 11 -6.15 -6.50 -8.25
C LEU A 11 -4.63 -6.32 -8.39
N ARG A 12 -4.02 -5.48 -7.54
CA ARG A 12 -2.63 -5.04 -7.68
C ARG A 12 -1.78 -5.50 -6.51
N GLU A 13 -0.50 -5.65 -6.78
CA GLU A 13 0.50 -5.81 -5.73
C GLU A 13 0.72 -4.45 -5.06
N LEU A 14 0.44 -4.37 -3.76
CA LEU A 14 0.65 -3.19 -2.95
C LEU A 14 2.11 -3.12 -2.48
N LEU A 15 2.67 -1.93 -2.54
CA LEU A 15 4.02 -1.62 -2.11
C LEU A 15 3.99 -0.60 -0.98
N VAL A 16 4.79 -0.86 0.04
CA VAL A 16 5.03 0.08 1.13
C VAL A 16 6.42 0.69 0.97
N GLY A 17 6.53 1.99 1.24
CA GLY A 17 7.77 2.74 1.21
C GLY A 17 7.96 3.57 2.46
N LYS A 18 9.07 4.30 2.49
CA LYS A 18 9.42 5.23 3.55
C LYS A 18 9.98 6.51 2.94
N ASP A 19 9.84 7.64 3.62
CA ASP A 19 10.53 8.89 3.31
C ASP A 19 10.39 9.31 1.82
N ASP A 20 9.19 9.18 1.24
CA ASP A 20 8.87 9.52 -0.14
C ASP A 20 9.70 8.75 -1.20
N GLU A 21 10.32 7.62 -0.85
CA GLU A 21 11.17 6.85 -1.76
C GLU A 21 10.40 6.37 -3.00
N LEU A 22 9.11 6.07 -2.85
CA LEU A 22 8.25 5.65 -3.96
C LEU A 22 8.10 6.73 -5.04
N LEU A 23 8.19 8.02 -4.68
CA LEU A 23 8.10 9.13 -5.64
C LEU A 23 9.27 9.17 -6.63
N LYS A 24 10.39 8.54 -6.28
CA LYS A 24 11.60 8.39 -7.12
C LYS A 24 11.48 7.23 -8.11
N THR A 25 10.43 6.42 -7.99
CA THR A 25 10.16 5.26 -8.85
C THR A 25 9.03 5.58 -9.85
N GLU A 26 8.82 4.66 -10.80
CA GLU A 26 7.63 4.69 -11.66
C GLU A 26 6.34 4.28 -10.90
N THR A 27 6.48 3.66 -9.73
CA THR A 27 5.38 3.10 -8.94
C THR A 27 4.96 4.06 -7.82
N ARG A 28 4.29 5.14 -8.20
CA ARG A 28 3.91 6.26 -7.31
C ARG A 28 2.41 6.56 -7.29
N THR A 29 1.61 5.58 -7.67
CA THR A 29 0.15 5.71 -7.75
C THR A 29 -0.55 4.54 -7.10
N ILE A 30 -1.78 4.76 -6.66
CA ILE A 30 -2.64 3.73 -6.05
C ILE A 30 -4.11 4.01 -6.36
N SER A 31 -4.93 2.96 -6.41
CA SER A 31 -6.38 3.13 -6.53
C SER A 31 -6.98 3.60 -5.20
N ARG A 32 -8.05 4.40 -5.25
CA ARG A 32 -8.78 4.82 -4.04
C ARG A 32 -9.37 3.62 -3.28
N ALA A 33 -9.77 2.57 -4.01
CA ALA A 33 -10.28 1.34 -3.42
C ALA A 33 -9.19 0.59 -2.63
N ASP A 34 -7.96 0.51 -3.15
CA ASP A 34 -6.85 -0.14 -2.44
C ASP A 34 -6.43 0.64 -1.18
N VAL A 35 -6.51 1.98 -1.21
CA VAL A 35 -6.31 2.80 0.00
C VAL A 35 -7.36 2.46 1.05
N ALA A 36 -8.64 2.39 0.66
CA ALA A 36 -9.72 2.04 1.57
C ALA A 36 -9.53 0.64 2.16
N GLU A 37 -9.14 -0.34 1.34
CA GLU A 37 -8.86 -1.71 1.80
C GLU A 37 -7.72 -1.74 2.83
N VAL A 38 -6.61 -1.05 2.58
CA VAL A 38 -5.50 -0.96 3.56
C VAL A 38 -5.97 -0.30 4.86
N CYS A 39 -6.80 0.74 4.81
CA CYS A 39 -7.37 1.35 6.01
C CYS A 39 -8.22 0.38 6.81
N ILE A 40 -9.07 -0.42 6.15
CA ILE A 40 -9.90 -1.43 6.81
C ILE A 40 -9.03 -2.54 7.40
N GLN A 41 -8.06 -3.05 6.65
CA GLN A 41 -7.18 -4.11 7.11
C GLN A 41 -6.30 -3.66 8.28
N ALA A 42 -5.84 -2.40 8.32
CA ALA A 42 -5.07 -1.87 9.44
C ALA A 42 -5.80 -1.93 10.78
N LEU A 43 -7.15 -1.95 10.80
CA LEU A 43 -7.93 -2.14 12.03
C LEU A 43 -7.88 -3.57 12.57
N ASN A 44 -7.57 -4.55 11.72
CA ASN A 44 -7.62 -5.98 12.04
C ASN A 44 -6.26 -6.57 12.44
N TYR A 45 -5.15 -5.81 12.28
CA TYR A 45 -3.79 -6.30 12.52
C TYR A 45 -3.03 -5.41 13.50
N GLU A 46 -2.51 -6.01 14.57
CA GLU A 46 -1.66 -5.32 15.55
C GLU A 46 -0.38 -4.77 14.92
N GLU A 47 0.13 -5.44 13.88
CA GLU A 47 1.32 -5.05 13.12
C GLU A 47 1.18 -3.68 12.43
N ALA A 48 -0.05 -3.19 12.21
CA ALA A 48 -0.30 -1.87 11.66
C ALA A 48 -0.20 -0.73 12.70
N LYS A 49 -0.19 -1.03 14.01
CA LYS A 49 -0.12 -0.01 15.05
C LYS A 49 1.26 0.62 15.14
N PHE A 50 1.27 1.93 15.40
CA PHE A 50 2.50 2.74 15.52
C PHE A 50 3.40 2.64 14.29
N LYS A 51 2.80 2.57 13.10
CA LYS A 51 3.51 2.53 11.82
C LYS A 51 3.24 3.80 11.02
N ALA A 52 4.26 4.25 10.30
CA ALA A 52 4.16 5.25 9.26
C ALA A 52 4.82 4.69 7.99
N PHE A 53 4.13 4.80 6.86
CA PHE A 53 4.59 4.28 5.58
C PHE A 53 3.91 4.99 4.41
N ASP A 54 4.62 5.06 3.30
CA ASP A 54 4.06 5.45 2.01
C ASP A 54 3.41 4.25 1.34
N LEU A 55 2.38 4.46 0.54
CA LEU A 55 1.64 3.39 -0.10
C LEU A 55 1.47 3.65 -1.59
N ALA A 56 1.84 2.67 -2.41
CA ALA A 56 1.60 2.64 -3.85
C ALA A 56 1.22 1.23 -4.30
N SER A 57 0.93 1.06 -5.59
CA SER A 57 0.67 -0.25 -6.19
C SER A 57 1.37 -0.40 -7.53
N LYS A 58 1.91 -1.58 -7.82
CA LYS A 58 2.35 -1.94 -9.18
C LYS A 58 1.16 -1.84 -10.16
N PRO A 59 1.43 -1.69 -11.47
CA PRO A 59 0.41 -1.88 -12.48
C PRO A 59 -0.29 -3.25 -12.32
N GLU A 60 -1.56 -3.28 -12.67
CA GLU A 60 -2.33 -4.52 -12.71
C GLU A 60 -1.67 -5.54 -13.65
N GLY A 61 -1.54 -6.79 -13.21
CA GLY A 61 -0.86 -7.85 -13.96
C GLY A 61 0.67 -7.83 -13.88
N ALA A 62 1.30 -6.79 -13.32
CA ALA A 62 2.77 -6.73 -13.14
C ALA A 62 3.26 -7.44 -11.86
N GLY A 63 2.34 -8.00 -11.07
CA GLY A 63 2.60 -8.65 -9.80
C GLY A 63 1.38 -9.41 -9.29
N SER A 64 1.50 -10.03 -8.12
CA SER A 64 0.40 -10.76 -7.48
C SER A 64 -0.41 -9.81 -6.59
N ALA A 65 -1.74 -9.87 -6.70
CA ALA A 65 -2.62 -9.10 -5.83
C ALA A 65 -2.32 -9.37 -4.35
N THR A 66 -2.14 -8.30 -3.56
CA THR A 66 -1.84 -8.43 -2.13
C THR A 66 -3.04 -8.99 -1.39
N LYS A 67 -2.86 -10.14 -0.73
CA LYS A 67 -3.88 -10.79 0.10
C LYS A 67 -3.42 -11.00 1.55
N ASP A 68 -2.12 -11.07 1.78
CA ASP A 68 -1.53 -11.22 3.11
C ASP A 68 -1.14 -9.85 3.68
N PHE A 69 -2.13 -9.18 4.28
CA PHE A 69 -1.94 -7.88 4.91
C PHE A 69 -1.12 -7.96 6.20
N LYS A 70 -1.12 -9.12 6.88
CA LYS A 70 -0.26 -9.33 8.04
C LYS A 70 1.21 -9.24 7.63
N ALA A 71 1.59 -9.92 6.55
CA ALA A 71 2.95 -9.83 5.99
C ALA A 71 3.26 -8.40 5.50
N LEU A 72 2.29 -7.76 4.83
CA LEU A 72 2.43 -6.38 4.35
C LEU A 72 2.76 -5.40 5.48
N PHE A 73 2.09 -5.49 6.64
CA PHE A 73 2.35 -4.63 7.80
C PHE A 73 3.61 -5.05 8.58
N SER A 74 3.91 -6.34 8.65
CA SER A 74 5.06 -6.87 9.41
C SER A 74 6.41 -6.36 8.90
N GLN A 75 6.53 -6.06 7.60
CA GLN A 75 7.78 -5.54 7.04
C GLN A 75 8.06 -4.07 7.40
N ILE A 76 7.05 -3.35 7.91
CA ILE A 76 7.15 -1.93 8.22
C ILE A 76 7.73 -1.80 9.64
N THR A 77 8.88 -1.18 9.79
CA THR A 77 9.53 -0.99 11.10
C THR A 77 9.53 0.48 11.57
N THR A 78 9.32 1.41 10.64
CA THR A 78 9.25 2.85 10.88
C THR A 78 8.03 3.24 11.72
N ARG A 79 8.25 4.13 12.70
CA ARG A 79 7.18 4.70 13.55
C ARG A 79 6.79 6.11 13.15
N PHE A 80 7.71 6.84 12.53
CA PHE A 80 7.56 8.15 11.89
C PHE A 80 8.76 8.37 10.96
#